data_AF-A0A1L7VP27-F1
#
_entry.id   AF-A0A1L7VP27-F1
#
_cell.length_a   1.000
_cell.length_b   1.000
_cell.length_c   1.000
_cell.angle_alpha   90.00
_cell.angle_beta   90.00
_cell.angle_gamma   90.00
#
_symmetry.space_group_name_H-M   'P 1'
#
loop_
_entity.id
_entity.type
_entity.pdbx_description
1 polymer ?
#
loop_
_entity_poly.entity_id
_entity_poly.type
_entity_poly.pdbx_seq_one_letter_code
_entity_poly.pdbx_strand_id
1 'polypeptide(L)'
;MPVPFEALLPYAIMIGMFGISGTGLAVVKNWQNEGKRPRYSVDQWDRQMMDRDRRLTGTLRGQTDKPEAPLGFELNNPWKLETRFS
;
A
#
# COMPACT_ATOMS: atom_id res chain seq x y z
N MET A 1 -15.99 23.10 40.26
CA MET A 1 -16.29 23.83 39.01
C MET A 1 -16.54 22.81 37.91
N PRO A 2 -17.68 22.86 37.20
CA PRO A 2 -17.95 21.96 36.08
C PRO A 2 -16.99 22.23 34.91
N VAL A 3 -16.75 21.22 34.07
CA VAL A 3 -15.83 21.31 32.93
C VAL A 3 -16.36 22.33 31.90
N PRO A 4 -15.52 23.25 31.39
CA PRO A 4 -15.93 24.24 30.40
C PRO A 4 -16.06 23.61 29.00
N PHE A 5 -17.21 22.98 28.71
CA PHE A 5 -17.43 22.24 27.46
C PHE A 5 -17.30 23.11 26.19
N GLU A 6 -17.65 24.40 26.27
CA GLU A 6 -17.54 25.35 25.16
C GLU A 6 -16.07 25.52 24.70
N ALA A 7 -15.13 25.49 25.65
CA ALA A 7 -13.70 25.53 25.36
C ALA A 7 -13.20 24.21 24.72
N LEU A 8 -13.96 23.11 24.84
CA LEU A 8 -13.61 21.80 24.27
C LEU A 8 -14.21 21.57 22.88
N LEU A 9 -15.24 22.31 22.49
CA LEU A 9 -15.89 22.17 21.17
C LEU A 9 -14.90 22.29 19.99
N PRO A 10 -13.98 23.27 19.95
CA PRO A 10 -13.01 23.34 18.85
C PRO A 10 -12.10 22.11 18.79
N TYR A 11 -11.68 21.59 19.94
CA TYR A 11 -10.85 20.39 20.01
C TYR A 11 -11.60 19.14 19.56
N ALA A 12 -12.87 19.01 19.93
CA ALA A 12 -13.72 17.91 19.47
C ALA A 12 -13.89 17.91 17.95
N ILE A 13 -14.09 19.09 17.34
CA ILE A 13 -14.16 19.24 15.89
C ILE A 13 -12.83 18.84 15.24
N MET A 14 -11.69 19.32 15.76
CA MET A 14 -10.37 18.95 15.25
C MET A 14 -10.14 17.43 15.31
N ILE A 15 -10.44 16.80 16.45
CA ILE A 15 -10.33 15.35 16.62
C ILE A 15 -11.24 14.62 15.63
N GLY A 16 -12.48 15.08 15.44
CA GLY A 16 -13.41 14.51 14.48
C GLY A 16 -12.88 14.59 13.04
N MET A 17 -12.37 15.75 12.62
CA MET A 17 -11.80 15.94 11.29
C MET A 17 -10.59 15.04 11.06
N PHE A 18 -9.62 15.02 11.99
CA PHE A 18 -8.45 14.15 11.88
C PHE A 18 -8.81 12.66 11.92
N GLY A 19 -9.80 12.29 12.74
CA GLY A 19 -10.32 10.93 12.82
C GLY A 19 -10.93 10.46 11.49
N ILE A 20 -11.80 11.28 10.89
CA ILE A 20 -12.43 10.98 9.60
C ILE A 20 -11.37 10.91 8.49
N SER A 21 -10.46 11.88 8.41
CA SER A 21 -9.40 11.85 7.39
C SER A 21 -8.47 10.65 7.54
N GLY A 22 -8.03 10.34 8.76
CA GLY A 22 -7.14 9.21 9.04
C GLY A 22 -7.78 7.86 8.71
N THR A 23 -9.02 7.65 9.15
CA THR A 23 -9.78 6.42 8.85
C THR A 23 -10.10 6.32 7.36
N GLY A 24 -10.51 7.41 6.72
CA GLY A 24 -10.77 7.45 5.28
C GLY A 24 -9.54 7.05 4.46
N LEU A 25 -8.36 7.59 4.79
CA LEU A 25 -7.10 7.22 4.15
C LEU A 25 -6.73 5.75 4.39
N ALA A 26 -6.97 5.23 5.60
CA ALA A 26 -6.71 3.83 5.93
C ALA A 26 -7.57 2.88 5.09
N VAL A 27 -8.86 3.18 4.92
CA VAL A 27 -9.79 2.40 4.10
C VAL A 27 -9.38 2.43 2.62
N VAL A 28 -9.10 3.61 2.07
CA VAL A 28 -8.67 3.75 0.67
C VAL A 28 -7.39 2.97 0.42
N LYS A 29 -6.39 3.09 1.30
CA LYS A 29 -5.14 2.33 1.20
C LYS A 29 -5.36 0.83 1.30
N ASN A 30 -6.24 0.38 2.19
CA ASN A 30 -6.54 -1.05 2.32
C ASN A 30 -7.17 -1.59 1.02
N TRP A 31 -8.11 -0.84 0.44
CA TRP A 31 -8.76 -1.23 -0.81
C TRP A 31 -7.78 -1.26 -2.00
N GLN A 32 -6.93 -0.24 -2.14
CA GLN A 32 -5.88 -0.20 -3.16
C GLN A 32 -4.86 -1.34 -3.03
N ASN A 33 -4.70 -1.89 -1.82
CA ASN A 33 -3.78 -2.99 -1.56
C ASN A 33 -4.49 -4.35 -1.50
N GLU A 34 -5.63 -4.50 -2.20
CA GLU A 34 -6.37 -5.76 -2.30
C GLU A 34 -6.76 -6.33 -0.93
N GLY A 35 -7.14 -5.47 0.01
CA GLY A 35 -7.51 -5.86 1.38
C GLY A 35 -6.32 -5.94 2.35
N LYS A 36 -5.09 -5.87 1.85
CA LYS A 36 -3.87 -6.02 2.65
C LYS A 36 -3.40 -4.68 3.22
N ARG A 37 -2.63 -4.75 4.31
CA ARG A 37 -1.99 -3.56 4.88
C ARG A 37 -0.89 -3.04 3.94
N PRO A 38 -0.73 -1.72 3.79
CA PRO A 38 0.38 -1.15 3.03
C PRO A 38 1.72 -1.51 3.68
N ARG A 39 2.74 -1.75 2.85
CA ARG A 39 4.12 -1.97 3.31
C ARG A 39 4.82 -0.62 3.51
N TYR A 40 5.63 -0.53 4.56
CA TYR A 40 6.46 0.63 4.89
C TYR A 40 7.92 0.21 4.89
N SER A 41 8.84 1.17 4.73
CA SER A 41 10.29 0.91 4.75
C SER A 41 10.76 -0.12 3.72
N VAL A 42 10.18 -0.08 2.52
CA VAL A 42 10.45 -1.01 1.42
C VAL A 42 11.85 -0.76 0.84
N ASP A 43 12.73 -1.74 0.99
CA ASP A 43 14.10 -1.69 0.49
C ASP A 43 14.19 -2.10 -0.99
N GLN A 44 15.42 -2.23 -1.51
CA GLN A 44 15.64 -2.62 -2.90
C GLN A 44 15.25 -4.08 -3.17
N TRP A 45 15.49 -4.97 -2.20
CA TRP A 45 15.14 -6.38 -2.32
C TRP A 45 13.63 -6.56 -2.36
N ASP A 46 12.90 -5.91 -1.45
CA ASP A 46 11.46 -5.92 -1.38
C ASP A 46 10.82 -5.42 -2.68
N ARG A 47 11.39 -4.38 -3.30
CA ARG A 47 10.92 -3.89 -4.61
C ARG A 47 11.08 -4.96 -5.69
N GLN A 48 12.23 -5.63 -5.74
CA GLN A 48 12.46 -6.71 -6.70
C GLN A 48 11.52 -7.91 -6.46
N MET A 49 11.26 -8.25 -5.19
CA MET A 49 10.31 -9.31 -4.84
C MET A 49 8.87 -8.93 -5.16
N MET A 50 8.48 -7.67 -4.96
CA MET A 50 7.16 -7.18 -5.38
C MET A 50 6.99 -7.22 -6.91
N ASP A 51 8.01 -6.82 -7.67
CA ASP A 51 8.00 -6.94 -9.13
C ASP A 51 7.92 -8.42 -9.58
N ARG A 52 8.58 -9.34 -8.86
CA ARG A 52 8.46 -10.78 -9.07
C ARG A 52 7.05 -11.29 -8.78
N ASP A 53 6.48 -10.94 -7.63
CA ASP A 53 5.13 -11.37 -7.22
C ASP A 53 4.06 -10.86 -8.19
N ARG A 54 4.24 -9.63 -8.71
CA ARG A 54 3.40 -9.08 -9.77
C ARG A 54 3.48 -9.88 -11.05
N ARG A 55 4.67 -10.38 -11.43
CA ARG A 55 4.84 -11.26 -12.59
C ARG A 55 4.23 -12.64 -12.39
N LEU A 56 4.16 -13.13 -11.15
CA LEU A 56 3.55 -14.43 -10.83
C LEU A 56 2.03 -14.37 -10.73
N THR A 57 1.48 -13.28 -10.22
CA THR A 57 0.05 -13.19 -9.86
C THR A 57 -0.74 -12.23 -10.73
N GLY A 58 -0.07 -11.35 -11.48
CA GLY A 58 -0.67 -10.32 -12.31
C GLY A 58 -1.11 -9.07 -11.54
N THR A 59 -1.07 -9.08 -10.20
CA THR A 59 -1.48 -7.95 -9.36
C THR A 59 -0.34 -7.46 -8.49
N LEU A 60 -0.39 -6.20 -8.02
CA LEU A 60 0.69 -5.60 -7.23
C LEU A 60 0.81 -6.21 -5.83
N ARG A 61 -0.27 -6.77 -5.29
CA ARG A 61 -0.33 -7.32 -3.93
C ARG A 61 -0.73 -8.79 -3.86
N GLY A 62 -0.93 -9.43 -5.01
CA GLY A 62 -1.22 -10.85 -5.12
C GLY A 62 -0.11 -11.68 -4.50
N GLN A 63 -0.50 -12.76 -3.83
CA GLN A 63 0.42 -13.77 -3.31
C GLN A 63 -0.07 -15.13 -3.80
N THR A 64 0.88 -16.00 -4.11
CA THR A 64 0.59 -17.38 -4.51
C THR A 64 1.54 -18.32 -3.78
N ASP A 65 0.98 -19.45 -3.34
CA ASP A 65 1.65 -20.56 -2.66
C ASP A 65 1.79 -21.79 -3.56
N LYS A 66 1.46 -21.65 -4.85
CA LYS A 66 1.55 -22.74 -5.82
C LYS A 66 3.00 -23.22 -5.96
N PRO A 67 3.25 -24.54 -5.94
CA PRO A 67 4.59 -25.08 -6.08
C PRO A 67 5.17 -24.88 -7.48
N GLU A 68 4.31 -24.83 -8.50
CA GLU A 68 4.69 -24.61 -9.90
C GLU A 68 4.25 -23.21 -10.35
N ALA A 69 5.14 -22.52 -11.07
CA ALA A 69 4.87 -21.20 -11.64
C ALA A 69 3.86 -21.28 -12.78
N PRO A 70 3.06 -20.22 -13.03
CA PRO A 70 2.13 -20.21 -14.15
C PRO A 70 2.88 -20.22 -15.49
N LEU A 71 2.25 -20.83 -16.50
CA LEU A 71 2.77 -20.86 -17.86
C LEU A 71 3.05 -19.45 -18.37
N GLY A 72 4.20 -19.26 -19.01
CA GLY A 72 4.64 -17.95 -19.53
C GLY A 72 5.40 -17.08 -18.51
N PHE A 73 5.49 -17.49 -17.24
CA PHE A 73 6.40 -16.84 -16.28
C PHE A 73 7.87 -16.91 -16.75
N GLU A 74 8.25 -17.98 -17.44
CA GLU A 74 9.58 -18.11 -18.07
C GLU A 74 9.90 -17.01 -19.10
N LEU A 75 8.89 -16.43 -19.75
CA LEU A 75 9.04 -15.46 -20.84
C LEU A 75 8.80 -14.02 -20.38
N ASN A 76 8.31 -13.80 -19.15
CA ASN A 76 7.83 -12.50 -18.70
C ASN A 76 8.88 -11.67 -17.94
N ASN A 77 10.17 -11.92 -18.15
CA ASN A 77 11.26 -11.23 -17.46
C ASN A 77 11.67 -9.93 -18.20
N PRO A 78 11.26 -8.73 -17.73
CA PRO A 78 11.64 -7.50 -18.38
C PRO A 78 13.03 -7.05 -17.95
N TRP A 79 13.83 -6.59 -18.91
CA TRP A 79 15.02 -5.80 -18.63
C TRP A 79 14.65 -4.31 -18.71
N LYS A 80 14.91 -3.58 -17.63
CA LYS A 80 14.68 -2.13 -17.59
C LYS A 80 15.78 -1.45 -18.43
N LEU A 81 15.37 -0.72 -19.46
CA LEU A 81 16.25 0.09 -20.28
C LEU A 81 16.19 1.54 -19.79
N GLU A 82 17.33 2.11 -19.43
CA GLU A 82 17.43 3.50 -19.01
C GLU A 82 18.04 4.33 -20.16
N THR A 83 17.60 5.58 -20.29
CA THR A 83 18.22 6.52 -21.24
C THR A 83 19.60 6.93 -20.74
N ARG A 84 20.49 7.30 -21.66
CA ARG A 84 21.82 7.79 -21.28
C ARG A 84 21.69 8.96 -20.32
N PHE A 85 22.35 8.88 -19.17
CA PHE A 85 22.50 10.02 -18.26
C PHE A 85 23.32 11.11 -18.98
N SER A 86 22.69 12.26 -19.23
CA SER A 86 23.31 13.45 -19.81
C SER A 86 23.76 14.42 -18.73
#